data_AF-A0A226D0J0-F1
#
_entry.id   AF-A0A226D0J0-F1
#
_cell.length_a   1.000
_cell.length_b   1.000
_cell.length_c   1.000
_cell.angle_alpha   90.00
_cell.angle_beta   90.00
_cell.angle_gamma   90.00
#
_symmetry.space_group_name_H-M   'P 1'
#
loop_
_entity.id
_entity.type
_entity.pdbx_description
1 polymer ?
#
loop_
_entity_poly.entity_id
_entity_poly.type
_entity_poly.pdbx_seq_one_letter_code
_entity_poly.pdbx_strand_id
1 'polypeptide(L)'
;MILSFVVLLAALNGYQIHAGKISSGLLSKLQNVEKSDAIFELPSVFGKVMSNPALSFLSGSAKSDMMETLMKQTTSASQALFIFKECEPQREPTSAVKSLGALPGTFTLREPYIATLDPWTDGDKNVLNRESCQVRGQWGVEKIQAPAAWSKSKGENVVVGIIDTGVYQVHEAVRGGYAGKWLDATVDKSPYPVDPNGHGTHALGTIVGRPNRIGVAPAAKWIACRAMGPGGGAPESWVKTCGQWIFQQRPSVVSNSWNFYVTGTFFDDVIKSWTAAGIIAVFSSGNSGDGCRTAG
;
A
#
# COMPACT_ATOMS: atom_id res chain seq x y z
N MET A 1 3.33 -12.65 -3.48
CA MET A 1 4.80 -12.50 -3.40
C MET A 1 5.27 -11.66 -4.58
N ILE A 2 5.58 -10.38 -4.36
CA ILE A 2 6.01 -9.44 -5.41
C ILE A 2 7.35 -8.90 -4.97
N LEU A 3 8.38 -9.03 -5.81
CA LEU A 3 9.64 -8.33 -5.58
C LEU A 3 9.90 -7.23 -6.61
N SER A 4 10.46 -6.14 -6.10
CA SER A 4 10.81 -4.90 -6.81
C SER A 4 12.23 -4.94 -7.35
N PHE A 5 12.33 -4.84 -8.69
CA PHE A 5 13.49 -4.66 -9.57
C PHE A 5 14.03 -3.24 -9.80
N VAL A 6 15.25 -2.91 -9.36
CA VAL A 6 16.00 -1.74 -9.87
C VAL A 6 16.64 -2.09 -11.21
N VAL A 7 16.30 -1.37 -12.30
CA VAL A 7 16.94 -1.54 -13.62
C VAL A 7 17.55 -0.21 -14.05
N LEU A 8 18.88 -0.15 -14.12
CA LEU A 8 19.58 0.93 -14.83
C LEU A 8 19.31 0.74 -16.33
N LEU A 9 18.95 1.74 -17.15
CA LEU A 9 19.10 1.63 -18.61
C LEU A 9 20.00 2.74 -19.12
N ALA A 10 20.94 2.39 -19.99
CA ALA A 10 21.69 3.35 -20.79
C ALA A 10 21.06 3.48 -22.18
N ALA A 11 20.78 4.73 -22.56
CA ALA A 11 20.43 5.28 -23.87
C ALA A 11 20.04 4.30 -25.01
N LEU A 12 18.73 4.20 -25.30
CA LEU A 12 18.21 3.59 -26.54
C LEU A 12 17.85 4.69 -27.55
N ASN A 13 18.83 5.12 -28.35
CA ASN A 13 18.55 5.85 -29.59
C ASN A 13 18.06 4.84 -30.66
N GLY A 14 16.81 4.95 -31.08
CA GLY A 14 16.38 4.53 -32.42
C GLY A 14 15.71 3.16 -32.62
N TYR A 15 15.14 2.49 -31.61
CA TYR A 15 14.39 1.24 -31.84
C TYR A 15 12.89 1.34 -31.50
N GLN A 16 12.05 1.19 -32.54
CA GLN A 16 10.62 0.92 -32.43
C GLN A 16 10.41 -0.50 -31.89
N ILE A 17 10.07 -0.63 -30.61
CA ILE A 17 9.79 -1.90 -29.94
C ILE A 17 8.39 -2.37 -30.40
N HIS A 18 8.33 -3.19 -31.44
CA HIS A 18 7.12 -3.60 -32.17
C HIS A 18 6.11 -4.45 -31.36
N ALA A 19 6.28 -4.64 -30.05
CA ALA A 19 5.41 -5.51 -29.24
C ALA A 19 5.03 -4.99 -27.84
N GLY A 20 5.50 -3.82 -27.40
CA GLY A 20 5.23 -3.36 -26.03
C GLY A 20 5.17 -1.84 -25.88
N LYS A 21 4.52 -1.37 -24.81
CA LYS A 21 4.45 0.06 -24.45
C LYS A 21 5.40 0.35 -23.29
N ILE A 22 6.18 1.42 -23.40
CA ILE A 22 6.96 1.99 -22.29
C ILE A 22 6.33 3.32 -21.89
N SER A 23 6.08 3.55 -20.60
CA SER A 23 5.53 4.83 -20.13
C SER A 23 6.48 5.99 -20.43
N SER A 24 5.96 7.15 -20.81
CA SER A 24 6.75 8.34 -21.14
C SER A 24 7.64 8.84 -19.99
N GLY A 25 7.17 8.74 -18.74
CA GLY A 25 7.96 9.09 -17.55
C GLY A 25 9.21 8.23 -17.41
N LEU A 26 9.05 6.91 -17.48
CA LEU A 26 10.18 5.96 -17.52
C LEU A 26 11.12 6.28 -18.68
N LEU A 27 10.60 6.47 -19.89
CA LEU A 27 11.44 6.76 -21.07
C LEU A 27 12.31 8.01 -20.86
N SER A 28 11.75 9.08 -20.28
CA SER A 28 12.48 10.31 -19.99
C SER A 28 13.62 10.10 -18.99
N LYS A 29 13.39 9.37 -17.89
CA LYS A 29 14.44 9.09 -16.89
C LYS A 29 15.58 8.27 -17.46
N LEU A 30 15.25 7.27 -18.28
CA LEU A 30 16.25 6.44 -18.94
C LEU A 30 17.08 7.21 -19.97
N GLN A 31 16.48 8.17 -20.67
CA GLN A 31 17.21 9.08 -21.57
C GLN A 31 18.18 9.99 -20.81
N ASN A 32 17.84 10.35 -19.57
CA ASN A 32 18.68 11.17 -18.69
C ASN A 32 19.68 10.33 -17.86
N VAL A 33 19.79 9.02 -18.10
CA VAL A 33 20.68 8.10 -17.36
C VAL A 33 20.35 8.05 -15.85
N GLU A 34 19.11 8.34 -15.49
CA GLU A 34 18.64 8.25 -14.10
C GLU A 34 18.33 6.79 -13.73
N LYS A 35 18.62 6.41 -12.48
CA LYS A 35 18.18 5.13 -11.91
C LYS A 35 16.66 5.12 -11.80
N SER A 36 16.01 4.03 -12.22
CA SER A 36 14.56 3.88 -12.11
C SER A 36 14.13 2.45 -11.85
N ASP A 37 13.10 2.29 -11.03
CA ASP A 37 12.39 1.03 -10.87
C ASP A 37 11.34 0.90 -11.98
N ALA A 38 11.12 -0.31 -12.48
CA ALA A 38 10.13 -0.56 -13.51
C ALA A 38 9.27 -1.79 -13.20
N ILE A 39 7.97 -1.65 -13.46
CA ILE A 39 6.96 -2.69 -13.40
C ILE A 39 6.72 -3.20 -14.81
N PHE A 40 6.88 -4.52 -14.98
CA PHE A 40 6.61 -5.22 -16.23
C PHE A 40 5.27 -5.93 -16.17
N GLU A 41 4.30 -5.45 -16.94
CA GLU A 41 2.95 -5.98 -17.02
C GLU A 41 2.78 -6.81 -18.30
N LEU A 42 2.17 -8.00 -18.15
CA LEU A 42 1.85 -8.90 -19.26
C LEU A 42 0.33 -9.11 -19.39
N PRO A 43 -0.43 -8.12 -19.91
CA PRO A 43 -1.89 -8.19 -19.98
C PRO A 43 -2.42 -9.43 -20.73
N SER A 44 -1.68 -9.92 -21.72
CA SER A 44 -2.07 -11.08 -22.52
C SER A 44 -1.96 -12.43 -21.77
N VAL A 45 -1.05 -12.56 -20.82
CA VAL A 45 -0.92 -13.74 -19.93
C VAL A 45 -2.01 -13.68 -18.87
N PHE A 46 -2.22 -12.52 -18.25
CA PHE A 46 -3.27 -12.32 -17.26
C PHE A 46 -4.67 -12.53 -17.87
N GLY A 47 -4.91 -12.01 -19.08
CA GLY A 47 -6.17 -12.23 -19.81
C GLY A 47 -6.46 -13.70 -20.08
N LYS A 48 -5.46 -14.49 -20.49
CA LYS A 48 -5.60 -15.94 -20.70
C LYS A 48 -5.89 -16.72 -19.41
N VAL A 49 -5.24 -16.33 -18.30
CA VAL A 49 -5.49 -16.93 -16.98
C VAL A 49 -6.90 -16.59 -16.53
N MET A 50 -7.30 -15.32 -16.60
CA MET A 50 -8.62 -14.85 -16.17
C MET A 50 -9.78 -15.36 -17.03
N SER A 51 -9.53 -15.68 -18.31
CA SER A 51 -10.52 -16.32 -19.19
C SER A 51 -10.67 -17.82 -18.96
N ASN A 52 -9.90 -18.42 -18.03
CA ASN A 52 -9.96 -19.86 -17.79
C ASN A 52 -11.30 -20.24 -17.12
N PRO A 53 -12.14 -21.09 -17.75
CA PRO A 53 -13.45 -21.46 -17.22
C PRO A 53 -13.40 -22.12 -15.83
N ALA A 54 -12.26 -22.72 -15.45
CA ALA A 54 -12.11 -23.30 -14.11
C ALA A 54 -12.18 -22.24 -13.00
N LEU A 55 -11.85 -20.97 -13.29
CA LEU A 55 -11.87 -19.88 -12.32
C LEU A 55 -13.28 -19.34 -12.01
N SER A 56 -14.30 -19.62 -12.84
CA SER A 56 -15.67 -19.17 -12.59
C SER A 56 -16.37 -19.96 -11.49
N PHE A 57 -15.88 -21.18 -11.19
CA PHE A 57 -16.45 -22.07 -10.18
C PHE A 57 -15.71 -22.01 -8.84
N LEU A 58 -14.64 -21.22 -8.76
CA LEU A 58 -13.81 -21.09 -7.57
C LEU A 58 -14.03 -19.72 -6.90
N SER A 59 -13.89 -19.68 -5.59
CA SER A 59 -13.92 -18.46 -4.79
C SER A 59 -12.83 -18.49 -3.71
N GLY A 60 -12.50 -17.32 -3.14
CA GLY A 60 -11.53 -17.22 -2.05
C GLY A 60 -10.15 -17.79 -2.40
N SER A 61 -9.54 -18.51 -1.46
CA SER A 61 -8.18 -19.06 -1.59
C SER A 61 -8.06 -20.07 -2.74
N ALA A 62 -9.07 -20.90 -2.98
CA ALA A 62 -9.04 -21.90 -4.05
C ALA A 62 -8.93 -21.25 -5.45
N LYS A 63 -9.56 -20.08 -5.63
CA LYS A 63 -9.42 -19.29 -6.87
C LYS A 63 -8.02 -18.71 -7.00
N SER A 64 -7.45 -18.22 -5.90
CA SER A 64 -6.08 -17.68 -5.84
C SER A 64 -5.03 -18.75 -6.18
N ASP A 65 -5.14 -19.93 -5.58
CA ASP A 65 -4.21 -21.04 -5.79
C ASP A 65 -4.28 -21.58 -7.23
N MET A 66 -5.49 -21.63 -7.80
CA MET A 66 -5.70 -21.99 -9.20
C MET A 66 -5.15 -20.93 -10.14
N MET A 67 -5.37 -19.64 -9.87
CA MET A 67 -4.76 -18.55 -10.65
C MET A 67 -3.23 -18.61 -10.62
N GLU A 68 -2.64 -18.87 -9.45
CA GLU A 68 -1.19 -19.07 -9.31
C GLU A 68 -0.70 -20.27 -10.12
N THR A 69 -1.43 -21.38 -10.08
CA THR A 69 -1.12 -22.59 -10.86
C THR A 69 -1.23 -22.36 -12.37
N LEU A 70 -2.29 -21.69 -12.83
CA LEU A 70 -2.50 -21.36 -14.23
C LEU A 70 -1.47 -20.34 -14.74
N MET A 71 -1.09 -19.37 -13.92
CA MET A 71 0.03 -18.47 -14.21
C MET A 71 1.34 -19.25 -14.36
N LYS A 72 1.63 -20.18 -13.44
CA LYS A 72 2.79 -21.08 -13.52
C LYS A 72 2.82 -21.94 -14.78
N GLN A 73 1.66 -22.38 -15.27
CA GLN A 73 1.54 -23.24 -16.45
C GLN A 73 1.58 -22.50 -17.79
N THR A 74 1.11 -21.25 -17.83
CA THR A 74 1.04 -20.44 -19.06
C THR A 74 2.34 -19.70 -19.38
N THR A 75 3.25 -19.61 -18.42
CA THR A 75 4.64 -19.17 -18.61
C THR A 75 5.54 -20.40 -18.63
N SER A 76 6.42 -20.55 -19.63
CA SER A 76 7.38 -21.67 -19.67
C SER A 76 8.11 -21.79 -18.34
N ALA A 77 7.98 -22.96 -17.71
CA ALA A 77 8.41 -23.29 -16.36
C ALA A 77 9.75 -22.67 -15.96
N SER A 78 9.71 -21.70 -15.02
CA SER A 78 10.78 -21.24 -14.11
C SER A 78 10.56 -19.79 -13.62
N GLN A 79 9.61 -19.03 -14.17
CA GLN A 79 9.52 -17.57 -13.95
C GLN A 79 8.26 -17.07 -13.21
N ALA A 80 7.39 -17.97 -12.75
CA ALA A 80 6.15 -17.61 -12.04
C ALA A 80 6.35 -17.29 -10.55
N LEU A 81 7.44 -16.58 -10.28
CA LEU A 81 7.77 -15.91 -9.04
C LEU A 81 8.43 -14.60 -9.51
N PHE A 82 7.65 -13.53 -9.64
CA PHE A 82 8.19 -12.21 -10.00
C PHE A 82 9.11 -11.71 -8.87
N ILE A 83 10.37 -12.16 -8.96
CA ILE A 83 11.52 -11.89 -8.09
C ILE A 83 12.80 -11.87 -8.93
N PHE A 84 13.14 -10.73 -9.52
CA PHE A 84 14.49 -10.46 -10.07
C PHE A 84 15.59 -10.21 -9.03
N LYS A 85 15.94 -11.12 -8.10
CA LYS A 85 17.03 -10.87 -7.14
C LYS A 85 18.31 -10.31 -7.82
N GLU A 86 18.71 -9.10 -7.42
CA GLU A 86 19.97 -8.37 -7.69
C GLU A 86 20.58 -8.52 -9.10
N CYS A 87 20.56 -7.45 -9.90
CA CYS A 87 21.59 -7.26 -10.93
C CYS A 87 22.78 -6.54 -10.31
N GLU A 88 23.89 -7.26 -10.14
CA GLU A 88 25.20 -6.71 -9.81
C GLU A 88 25.62 -5.60 -10.80
N PRO A 89 26.53 -4.69 -10.40
CA PRO A 89 26.87 -3.47 -11.16
C PRO A 89 27.65 -3.68 -12.46
N GLN A 90 27.74 -4.90 -13.01
CA GLN A 90 28.76 -5.24 -14.01
C GLN A 90 28.27 -5.65 -15.41
N ARG A 91 26.97 -5.65 -15.72
CA ARG A 91 26.51 -5.93 -17.10
C ARG A 91 25.54 -4.90 -17.64
N GLU A 92 25.99 -4.25 -18.71
CA GLU A 92 25.22 -3.49 -19.71
C GLU A 92 23.73 -3.90 -19.75
N PRO A 93 22.82 -3.04 -19.23
CA PRO A 93 21.39 -3.32 -19.13
C PRO A 93 20.66 -3.53 -20.46
N THR A 94 21.35 -3.18 -21.55
CA THR A 94 20.94 -3.24 -22.94
C THR A 94 20.54 -4.66 -23.38
N SER A 95 21.05 -5.69 -22.71
CA SER A 95 20.76 -7.11 -23.03
C SER A 95 19.42 -7.60 -22.48
N ALA A 96 19.08 -7.28 -21.23
CA ALA A 96 17.83 -7.68 -20.58
C ALA A 96 16.60 -7.07 -21.26
N VAL A 97 16.72 -5.82 -21.69
CA VAL A 97 15.64 -5.08 -22.39
C VAL A 97 15.46 -5.59 -23.81
N LYS A 98 16.55 -5.96 -24.50
CA LYS A 98 16.49 -6.64 -25.81
C LYS A 98 15.79 -7.99 -25.72
N SER A 99 16.02 -8.77 -24.65
CA SER A 99 15.30 -10.03 -24.44
C SER A 99 13.83 -9.84 -24.09
N LEU A 100 13.45 -8.74 -23.41
CA LEU A 100 12.04 -8.42 -23.12
C LEU A 100 11.28 -8.00 -24.37
N GLY A 101 11.91 -7.23 -25.27
CA GLY A 101 11.34 -6.86 -26.57
C GLY A 101 11.17 -8.05 -27.54
N ALA A 102 11.84 -9.17 -27.27
CA ALA A 102 11.73 -10.40 -28.04
C ALA A 102 10.63 -11.36 -27.51
N LEU A 103 9.96 -11.03 -26.40
CA LEU A 103 8.87 -11.86 -25.88
C LEU A 103 7.62 -11.73 -26.77
N PRO A 104 7.03 -12.85 -27.23
CA PRO A 104 5.77 -12.82 -27.97
C PRO A 104 4.62 -12.39 -27.06
N GLY A 105 3.93 -11.30 -27.42
CA GLY A 105 2.75 -10.79 -26.72
C GLY A 105 2.84 -9.29 -26.41
N THR A 106 1.71 -8.67 -26.07
CA THR A 106 1.69 -7.27 -25.62
C THR A 106 2.10 -7.16 -24.16
N PHE A 107 3.05 -6.27 -23.88
CA PHE A 107 3.53 -5.95 -22.55
C PHE A 107 3.55 -4.43 -22.30
N THR A 108 3.50 -4.04 -21.02
CA THR A 108 3.68 -2.64 -20.60
C THR A 108 4.81 -2.55 -19.58
N LEU A 109 5.75 -1.65 -19.81
CA LEU A 109 6.78 -1.28 -18.83
C LEU A 109 6.46 0.13 -18.31
N ARG A 110 6.26 0.26 -17.00
CA ARG A 110 5.96 1.56 -16.37
C ARG A 110 6.69 1.73 -15.05
N GLU A 111 6.82 2.95 -14.58
CA GLU A 111 7.28 3.22 -13.23
C GLU A 111 6.27 2.66 -12.19
N PRO A 112 6.74 2.24 -11.01
CA PRO A 112 5.84 1.93 -9.91
C PRO A 112 5.06 3.17 -9.52
N TYR A 113 3.78 2.99 -9.20
CA TYR A 113 3.02 4.08 -8.58
C TYR A 113 3.56 4.34 -7.17
N ILE A 114 3.61 5.61 -6.78
CA ILE A 114 4.05 6.02 -5.44
C ILE A 114 2.83 6.53 -4.68
N ALA A 115 2.53 5.88 -3.56
CA ALA A 115 1.60 6.40 -2.57
C ALA A 115 2.29 7.50 -1.78
N THR A 116 1.52 8.52 -1.43
CA THR A 116 2.02 9.71 -0.75
C THR A 116 1.11 10.10 0.39
N LEU A 117 1.73 10.67 1.41
CA LEU A 117 1.06 11.49 2.40
C LEU A 117 1.10 12.93 1.91
N ASP A 118 -0.06 13.59 1.97
CA ASP A 118 -0.11 15.01 1.66
C ASP A 118 0.59 15.78 2.80
N PRO A 119 1.35 16.83 2.48
CA PRO A 119 2.06 17.58 3.50
C PRO A 119 1.07 18.12 4.53
N TRP A 120 1.40 17.94 5.80
CA TRP A 120 0.61 18.52 6.86
C TRP A 120 0.69 20.04 6.77
N THR A 121 -0.45 20.70 6.61
CA THR A 121 -0.54 22.14 6.80
C THR A 121 -0.44 22.42 8.29
N ASP A 122 0.60 23.12 8.71
CA ASP A 122 0.71 23.68 10.05
C ASP A 122 -0.58 24.48 10.34
N GLY A 123 -1.44 23.92 11.18
CA GLY A 123 -2.51 24.69 11.79
C GLY A 123 -1.90 25.79 12.66
N ASP A 124 -2.69 26.82 12.97
CA ASP A 124 -2.26 27.97 13.76
C ASP A 124 -1.51 27.52 15.04
N LYS A 125 -0.18 27.69 15.05
CA LYS A 125 0.71 27.22 16.13
C LYS A 125 0.43 27.93 17.46
N ASN A 126 -0.42 28.96 17.44
CA ASN A 126 -0.81 29.76 18.58
C ASN A 126 -1.93 29.14 19.44
N VAL A 127 -2.44 27.94 19.11
CA VAL A 127 -3.48 27.26 19.91
C VAL A 127 -2.91 26.48 21.11
N LEU A 128 -1.61 26.59 21.41
CA LEU A 128 -1.05 26.11 22.68
C LEU A 128 -1.37 27.06 23.84
N ASN A 129 -2.65 27.37 24.06
CA ASN A 129 -3.05 27.90 25.35
C ASN A 129 -2.98 26.74 26.36
N ARG A 130 -1.88 26.68 27.13
CA ARG A 130 -1.62 25.69 28.19
C ARG A 130 -2.67 25.68 29.32
N GLU A 131 -3.67 26.55 29.26
CA GLU A 131 -4.67 26.75 30.32
C GLU A 131 -5.84 25.75 30.34
N SER A 132 -5.90 24.77 29.45
CA SER A 132 -6.89 23.68 29.60
C SER A 132 -6.26 22.30 29.54
N CYS A 133 -5.45 21.99 30.56
CA CYS A 133 -5.24 20.61 31.03
C CYS A 133 -6.53 20.06 31.70
N GLN A 134 -7.69 20.31 31.07
CA GLN A 134 -8.95 19.68 31.38
C GLN A 134 -9.08 18.48 30.44
N VAL A 135 -9.52 17.34 30.98
CA VAL A 135 -9.75 16.08 30.25
C VAL A 135 -10.96 16.23 29.31
N ARG A 136 -10.89 17.14 28.34
CA ARG A 136 -11.86 17.27 27.25
C ARG A 136 -11.48 16.28 26.15
N GLY A 137 -12.50 15.62 25.58
CA GLY A 137 -12.26 14.73 24.46
C GLY A 137 -11.76 15.52 23.26
N GLN A 138 -11.18 14.83 22.29
CA GLN A 138 -10.78 15.47 21.04
C GLN A 138 -12.03 15.96 20.30
N TRP A 139 -12.00 17.20 19.79
CA TRP A 139 -13.18 17.83 19.18
C TRP A 139 -13.80 16.99 18.06
N GLY A 140 -12.97 16.31 17.25
CA GLY A 140 -13.43 15.44 16.18
C GLY A 140 -14.17 14.20 16.68
N VAL A 141 -13.69 13.60 17.78
CA VAL A 141 -14.34 12.45 18.45
C VAL A 141 -15.70 12.87 19.00
N GLU A 142 -15.78 14.07 19.59
CA GLU A 142 -17.05 14.62 20.08
C GLU A 142 -18.01 14.96 18.93
N LYS A 143 -17.51 15.55 17.83
CA LYS A 143 -18.32 15.95 16.67
C LYS A 143 -19.00 14.78 15.97
N ILE A 144 -18.34 13.62 15.90
CA ILE A 144 -18.94 12.40 15.34
C ILE A 144 -19.80 11.62 16.36
N GLN A 145 -20.00 12.18 17.55
CA GLN A 145 -20.78 11.59 18.64
C GLN A 145 -20.27 10.23 19.13
N ALA A 146 -18.97 9.96 19.02
CA ALA A 146 -18.37 8.74 19.56
C ALA A 146 -18.65 8.54 21.07
N PRO A 147 -18.66 9.59 21.92
CA PRO A 147 -19.01 9.43 23.33
C PRO A 147 -20.41 8.83 23.58
N ALA A 148 -21.38 9.15 22.73
CA ALA A 148 -22.72 8.56 22.84
C ALA A 148 -22.71 7.07 22.48
N ALA A 149 -21.92 6.67 21.49
CA ALA A 149 -21.77 5.28 21.07
C ALA A 149 -21.10 4.39 22.12
N TRP A 150 -20.24 4.95 22.98
CA TRP A 150 -19.54 4.21 24.04
C TRP A 150 -20.46 3.61 25.11
N SER A 151 -21.71 4.06 25.20
CA SER A 151 -22.73 3.39 26.01
C SER A 151 -23.11 2.01 25.46
N LYS A 152 -22.89 1.78 24.17
CA LYS A 152 -23.15 0.51 23.47
C LYS A 152 -21.87 -0.30 23.23
N SER A 153 -20.81 0.34 22.75
CA SER A 153 -19.50 -0.30 22.56
C SER A 153 -18.39 0.73 22.41
N LYS A 154 -17.18 0.38 22.87
CA LYS A 154 -15.94 1.13 22.64
C LYS A 154 -15.01 0.42 21.64
N GLY A 155 -15.52 -0.56 20.90
CA GLY A 155 -14.77 -1.38 19.95
C GLY A 155 -14.21 -2.67 20.54
N GLU A 156 -14.77 -3.17 21.63
CA GLU A 156 -14.37 -4.45 22.22
C GLU A 156 -14.40 -5.58 21.17
N ASN A 157 -13.41 -6.47 21.21
CA ASN A 157 -13.24 -7.60 20.29
C ASN A 157 -13.04 -7.23 18.80
N VAL A 158 -12.98 -5.94 18.46
CA VAL A 158 -12.64 -5.48 17.11
C VAL A 158 -11.12 -5.35 16.99
N VAL A 159 -10.58 -5.85 15.88
CA VAL A 159 -9.18 -5.63 15.49
C VAL A 159 -9.17 -4.67 14.30
N VAL A 160 -8.48 -3.54 14.45
CA VAL A 160 -8.24 -2.57 13.38
C VAL A 160 -6.84 -2.80 12.81
N GLY A 161 -6.76 -3.01 11.50
CA GLY A 161 -5.52 -2.95 10.75
C GLY A 161 -5.22 -1.52 10.30
N ILE A 162 -3.96 -1.15 10.32
CA ILE A 162 -3.51 0.11 9.72
C ILE A 162 -2.36 -0.16 8.74
N ILE A 163 -2.45 0.43 7.55
CA ILE A 163 -1.34 0.47 6.57
C ILE A 163 -0.89 1.92 6.46
N ASP A 164 0.32 2.24 6.93
CA ASP A 164 0.78 3.63 7.04
C ASP A 164 2.33 3.71 7.16
N THR A 165 2.88 4.79 7.72
CA THR A 165 4.32 4.98 8.03
C THR A 165 4.82 4.13 9.19
N GLY A 166 3.91 3.42 9.86
CA GLY A 166 4.18 2.56 10.99
C GLY A 166 3.46 3.00 12.25
N VAL A 167 3.84 2.44 13.40
CA VAL A 167 3.27 2.81 14.71
C VAL A 167 4.37 2.78 15.76
N TYR A 168 4.52 3.86 16.52
CA TYR A 168 5.34 3.87 17.73
C TYR A 168 4.61 3.14 18.87
N GLN A 169 4.77 1.81 18.91
CA GLN A 169 3.97 0.92 19.77
C GLN A 169 4.01 1.30 21.25
N VAL A 170 5.13 1.81 21.77
CA VAL A 170 5.27 2.10 23.20
C VAL A 170 4.65 3.42 23.63
N HIS A 171 4.10 4.20 22.69
CA HIS A 171 3.37 5.43 22.99
C HIS A 171 2.18 5.15 23.91
N GLU A 172 2.04 5.95 24.97
CA GLU A 172 1.01 5.76 26.01
C GLU A 172 -0.41 5.68 25.45
N ALA A 173 -0.67 6.39 24.35
CA ALA A 173 -1.96 6.44 23.70
C ALA A 173 -2.41 5.10 23.09
N VAL A 174 -1.48 4.30 22.55
CA VAL A 174 -1.81 3.12 21.73
C VAL A 174 -1.25 1.81 22.29
N ARG A 175 -0.26 1.85 23.20
CA ARG A 175 0.44 0.65 23.71
C ARG A 175 -0.46 -0.45 24.24
N GLY A 176 -1.60 -0.09 24.85
CA GLY A 176 -2.52 -1.06 25.44
C GLY A 176 -3.36 -1.86 24.43
N GLY A 177 -3.38 -1.47 23.16
CA GLY A 177 -4.21 -2.08 22.11
C GLY A 177 -3.48 -3.02 21.17
N TYR A 178 -2.16 -3.18 21.29
CA TYR A 178 -1.40 -3.96 20.31
C TYR A 178 -1.78 -5.45 20.36
N ALA A 179 -2.17 -6.02 19.21
CA ALA A 179 -2.54 -7.43 19.09
C ALA A 179 -1.35 -8.34 18.73
N GLY A 180 -0.11 -7.83 18.72
CA GLY A 180 1.08 -8.65 18.50
C GLY A 180 1.38 -8.97 17.03
N LYS A 181 0.70 -8.32 16.07
CA LYS A 181 0.92 -8.53 14.63
C LYS A 181 1.45 -7.27 13.97
N TRP A 182 2.62 -7.41 13.35
CA TRP A 182 3.35 -6.35 12.67
C TRP A 182 4.00 -6.86 11.40
N LEU A 183 4.06 -6.00 10.38
CA LEU A 183 4.93 -6.17 9.22
C LEU A 183 5.53 -4.83 8.84
N ASP A 184 6.83 -4.80 8.56
CA ASP A 184 7.46 -3.68 7.87
C ASP A 184 7.78 -4.12 6.43
N ALA A 185 7.02 -3.57 5.47
CA ALA A 185 7.17 -3.86 4.05
C ALA A 185 8.25 -3.00 3.38
N THR A 186 8.81 -2.03 4.12
CA THR A 186 9.90 -1.18 3.62
C THR A 186 11.21 -1.96 3.56
N VAL A 187 12.24 -1.31 3.00
CA VAL A 187 13.61 -1.85 3.01
C VAL A 187 14.17 -2.04 4.42
N ASP A 188 13.69 -1.28 5.41
CA ASP A 188 14.18 -1.33 6.79
C ASP A 188 13.84 -2.66 7.45
N LYS A 189 12.69 -3.27 7.08
CA LYS A 189 12.19 -4.54 7.61
C LYS A 189 12.25 -4.60 9.15
N SER A 190 11.85 -3.52 9.82
CA SER A 190 11.91 -3.45 11.28
C SER A 190 11.19 -4.65 11.92
N PRO A 191 11.83 -5.38 12.85
CA PRO A 191 11.23 -6.54 13.49
C PRO A 191 10.17 -6.17 14.54
N TYR A 192 10.08 -4.89 14.91
CA TYR A 192 9.10 -4.36 15.85
C TYR A 192 8.42 -3.09 15.28
N PRO A 193 7.20 -2.76 15.75
CA PRO A 193 6.52 -1.54 15.34
C PRO A 193 7.33 -0.29 15.67
N VAL A 194 7.63 0.45 14.61
CA VAL A 194 8.29 1.75 14.64
C VAL A 194 7.56 2.68 13.70
N ASP A 195 7.68 3.98 13.95
CA ASP A 195 7.14 5.00 13.08
C ASP A 195 8.12 6.17 12.99
N PRO A 196 9.03 6.16 12.01
CA PRO A 196 10.01 7.24 11.86
C PRO A 196 9.41 8.53 11.28
N ASN A 197 8.14 8.53 10.87
CA ASN A 197 7.46 9.72 10.36
C ASN A 197 6.48 10.32 11.39
N GLY A 198 5.69 9.48 12.05
CA GLY A 198 4.69 9.86 13.06
C GLY A 198 3.25 9.89 12.56
N HIS A 199 3.03 9.94 11.23
CA HIS A 199 1.69 9.98 10.66
C HIS A 199 0.83 8.76 11.03
N GLY A 200 1.37 7.55 10.90
CA GLY A 200 0.66 6.33 11.25
C GLY A 200 0.31 6.22 12.74
N THR A 201 1.21 6.68 13.62
CA THR A 201 0.95 6.77 15.06
C THR A 201 -0.17 7.76 15.37
N HIS A 202 -0.19 8.91 14.70
CA HIS A 202 -1.26 9.91 14.82
C HIS A 202 -2.61 9.37 14.32
N ALA A 203 -2.62 8.77 13.13
CA ALA A 203 -3.82 8.16 12.54
C ALA A 203 -4.38 7.05 13.44
N LEU A 204 -3.52 6.14 13.92
CA LEU A 204 -3.94 5.09 14.84
C LEU A 204 -4.44 5.67 16.16
N GLY A 205 -3.80 6.72 16.70
CA GLY A 205 -4.25 7.42 17.90
C GLY A 205 -5.69 7.93 17.78
N THR A 206 -6.06 8.47 16.61
CA THR A 206 -7.44 8.91 16.33
C THR A 206 -8.44 7.74 16.37
N ILE A 207 -8.01 6.53 16.01
CA ILE A 207 -8.86 5.34 16.02
C ILE A 207 -8.95 4.76 17.44
N VAL A 208 -7.83 4.45 18.09
CA VAL A 208 -7.80 3.62 19.32
C VAL A 208 -7.18 4.31 20.53
N GLY A 209 -6.83 5.59 20.44
CA GLY A 209 -6.20 6.37 21.51
C GLY A 209 -6.99 6.29 22.82
N ARG A 210 -6.36 5.77 23.88
CA ARG A 210 -7.05 5.48 25.15
C ARG A 210 -7.08 6.61 26.16
N PRO A 211 -5.94 7.29 26.46
CA PRO A 211 -5.93 8.39 27.42
C PRO A 211 -6.84 9.51 26.93
N ASN A 212 -7.46 10.24 27.85
CA ASN A 212 -8.13 11.52 27.58
C ASN A 212 -9.14 11.51 26.41
N ARG A 213 -9.78 10.37 26.12
CA ARG A 213 -10.78 10.26 25.04
C ARG A 213 -10.25 10.71 23.67
N ILE A 214 -9.00 10.33 23.37
CA ILE A 214 -8.33 10.66 22.10
C ILE A 214 -8.93 9.89 20.92
N GLY A 215 -9.21 8.59 21.11
CA GLY A 215 -9.66 7.70 20.05
C GLY A 215 -11.17 7.46 20.02
N VAL A 216 -11.68 7.13 18.84
CA VAL A 216 -13.09 6.79 18.60
C VAL A 216 -13.46 5.43 19.21
N ALA A 217 -12.60 4.42 19.07
CA ALA A 217 -12.79 3.05 19.52
C ALA A 217 -11.66 2.62 20.48
N PRO A 218 -11.57 3.20 21.69
CA PRO A 218 -10.42 3.02 22.58
C PRO A 218 -10.26 1.58 23.12
N ALA A 219 -11.31 0.76 23.10
CA ALA A 219 -11.24 -0.64 23.53
C ALA A 219 -10.85 -1.61 22.40
N ALA A 220 -10.78 -1.14 21.15
CA ALA A 220 -10.32 -1.96 20.03
C ALA A 220 -8.84 -2.36 20.19
N LYS A 221 -8.51 -3.48 19.56
CA LYS A 221 -7.13 -3.90 19.35
C LYS A 221 -6.65 -3.44 17.98
N TRP A 222 -5.34 -3.37 17.80
CA TRP A 222 -4.75 -2.96 16.54
C TRP A 222 -3.60 -3.87 16.09
N ILE A 223 -3.45 -3.94 14.77
CA ILE A 223 -2.33 -4.54 14.05
C ILE A 223 -1.85 -3.50 13.03
N ALA A 224 -0.57 -3.52 12.67
CA ALA A 224 -0.03 -2.51 11.76
C ALA A 224 0.89 -3.12 10.71
N CYS A 225 0.81 -2.57 9.50
CA CYS A 225 1.79 -2.79 8.46
C CYS A 225 2.39 -1.45 8.04
N ARG A 226 3.71 -1.31 8.18
CA ARG A 226 4.42 -0.16 7.67
C ARG A 226 4.65 -0.34 6.18
N ALA A 227 3.94 0.45 5.38
CA ALA A 227 4.11 0.50 3.93
C ALA A 227 4.91 1.72 3.49
N MET A 228 5.10 2.73 4.33
CA MET A 228 5.66 4.03 3.93
C MET A 228 6.96 4.35 4.67
N GLY A 229 7.89 4.99 3.95
CA GLY A 229 9.16 5.43 4.49
C GLY A 229 9.05 6.72 5.34
N PRO A 230 10.17 7.19 5.92
CA PRO A 230 10.19 8.40 6.76
C PRO A 230 9.67 9.66 6.05
N GLY A 231 9.79 9.74 4.73
CA GLY A 231 9.29 10.85 3.92
C GLY A 231 7.81 10.78 3.55
N GLY A 232 7.05 9.79 4.04
CA GLY A 232 5.62 9.64 3.72
C GLY A 232 5.34 9.15 2.30
N GLY A 233 6.33 8.56 1.64
CA GLY A 233 6.20 7.93 0.32
C GLY A 233 6.28 6.40 0.38
N ALA A 234 5.58 5.72 -0.53
CA ALA A 234 5.63 4.26 -0.65
C ALA A 234 5.46 3.79 -2.10
N PRO A 235 6.35 2.95 -2.65
CA PRO A 235 6.09 2.29 -3.91
C PRO A 235 4.90 1.32 -3.78
N GLU A 236 4.16 1.13 -4.88
CA GLU A 236 2.96 0.28 -4.90
C GLU A 236 3.21 -1.15 -4.41
N SER A 237 4.44 -1.64 -4.54
CA SER A 237 4.84 -2.97 -4.09
C SER A 237 4.80 -3.11 -2.56
N TRP A 238 5.23 -2.09 -1.82
CA TRP A 238 5.17 -2.08 -0.35
C TRP A 238 3.71 -2.05 0.10
N VAL A 239 2.90 -1.20 -0.52
CA VAL A 239 1.47 -1.10 -0.22
C VAL A 239 0.72 -2.41 -0.54
N LYS A 240 0.99 -3.04 -1.69
CA LYS A 240 0.44 -4.37 -2.05
C LYS A 240 0.89 -5.48 -1.11
N THR A 241 2.13 -5.43 -0.63
CA THR A 241 2.67 -6.38 0.35
C THR A 241 1.90 -6.27 1.66
N CYS A 242 1.69 -5.05 2.17
CA CYS A 242 0.81 -4.81 3.31
C CYS A 242 -0.64 -5.22 3.03
N GLY A 243 -1.13 -4.99 1.81
CA GLY A 243 -2.43 -5.44 1.32
C GLY A 243 -2.68 -6.94 1.54
N GLN A 244 -1.74 -7.74 1.04
CA GLN A 244 -1.73 -9.20 1.17
C GLN A 244 -1.61 -9.64 2.63
N TRP A 245 -0.74 -8.99 3.40
CA TRP A 245 -0.56 -9.31 4.81
C TRP A 245 -1.83 -9.03 5.63
N ILE A 246 -2.51 -7.91 5.41
CA ILE A 246 -3.78 -7.59 6.07
C ILE A 246 -4.85 -8.66 5.77
N PHE A 247 -4.95 -9.11 4.52
CA PHE A 247 -5.87 -10.18 4.16
C PHE A 247 -5.61 -11.47 4.96
N GLN A 248 -4.34 -11.80 5.20
CA GLN A 248 -3.95 -12.95 6.03
C GLN A 248 -4.27 -12.72 7.52
N GLN A 249 -4.13 -11.49 8.01
CA GLN A 249 -4.40 -11.19 9.42
C GLN A 249 -5.87 -11.10 9.78
N ARG A 250 -6.75 -10.89 8.79
CA ARG A 250 -8.22 -10.80 8.93
C ARG A 250 -8.67 -9.82 10.04
N PRO A 251 -8.19 -8.56 10.08
CA PRO A 251 -8.81 -7.54 10.93
C PRO A 251 -10.25 -7.27 10.46
N SER A 252 -11.07 -6.69 11.33
CA SER A 252 -12.45 -6.32 10.96
C SER A 252 -12.47 -5.11 10.03
N VAL A 253 -11.55 -4.17 10.24
CA VAL A 253 -11.43 -2.91 9.49
C VAL A 253 -9.96 -2.68 9.16
N VAL A 254 -9.66 -2.12 8.00
CA VAL A 254 -8.33 -1.60 7.64
C VAL A 254 -8.42 -0.12 7.30
N SER A 255 -7.60 0.69 7.96
CA SER A 255 -7.47 2.12 7.72
C SER A 255 -6.25 2.41 6.85
N ASN A 256 -6.46 3.24 5.82
CA ASN A 256 -5.48 3.61 4.81
C ASN A 256 -5.53 5.14 4.62
N SER A 257 -4.67 5.87 5.32
CA SER A 257 -4.64 7.34 5.28
C SER A 257 -3.58 7.85 4.29
N TRP A 258 -3.61 7.29 3.09
CA TRP A 258 -2.69 7.59 2.00
C TRP A 258 -3.45 7.55 0.67
N ASN A 259 -2.91 8.20 -0.34
CA ASN A 259 -3.46 8.21 -1.68
C ASN A 259 -2.38 7.87 -2.72
N PHE A 260 -2.82 7.65 -3.95
CA PHE A 260 -1.96 7.62 -5.12
C PHE A 260 -2.45 8.70 -6.08
N TYR A 261 -1.52 9.52 -6.60
CA TYR A 261 -1.83 10.56 -7.59
C TYR A 261 -1.93 10.03 -9.02
N VAL A 262 -2.51 8.84 -9.18
CA VAL A 262 -2.70 8.20 -10.48
C VAL A 262 -4.09 7.58 -10.57
N THR A 263 -4.69 7.66 -11.76
CA THR A 263 -5.90 6.89 -12.06
C THR A 263 -5.50 5.48 -12.48
N GLY A 264 -5.93 4.46 -11.75
CA GLY A 264 -5.64 3.07 -12.08
C GLY A 264 -6.34 2.08 -11.16
N THR A 265 -6.39 0.82 -11.60
CA THR A 265 -7.05 -0.29 -10.89
C THR A 265 -6.06 -1.21 -10.18
N PHE A 266 -4.81 -0.76 -9.99
CA PHE A 266 -3.70 -1.63 -9.55
C PHE A 266 -3.92 -2.20 -8.14
N PHE A 267 -4.76 -1.56 -7.32
CA PHE A 267 -5.09 -2.00 -5.95
C PHE A 267 -6.49 -2.63 -5.83
N ASP A 268 -7.28 -2.66 -6.91
CA ASP A 268 -8.67 -3.14 -6.91
C ASP A 268 -8.76 -4.58 -6.43
N ASP A 269 -7.84 -5.44 -6.85
CA ASP A 269 -7.88 -6.85 -6.49
C ASP A 269 -7.64 -7.07 -4.99
N VAL A 270 -6.84 -6.21 -4.37
CA VAL A 270 -6.64 -6.22 -2.91
C VAL A 270 -7.94 -5.81 -2.22
N ILE A 271 -8.58 -4.72 -2.65
CA ILE A 271 -9.85 -4.22 -2.07
C ILE A 271 -10.98 -5.25 -2.25
N LYS A 272 -11.10 -5.85 -3.44
CA LYS A 272 -12.06 -6.92 -3.72
C LYS A 272 -11.82 -8.12 -2.82
N SER A 273 -10.56 -8.51 -2.61
CA SER A 273 -10.20 -9.63 -1.72
C SER A 273 -10.55 -9.33 -0.26
N TRP A 274 -10.27 -8.11 0.21
CA TRP A 274 -10.67 -7.66 1.55
C TRP A 274 -12.18 -7.67 1.74
N THR A 275 -12.92 -7.10 0.77
CA THR A 275 -14.39 -7.03 0.80
C THR A 275 -15.00 -8.42 0.82
N ALA A 276 -14.53 -9.33 -0.04
CA ALA A 276 -14.97 -10.72 -0.08
C ALA A 276 -14.65 -11.49 1.23
N ALA A 277 -13.62 -11.07 1.96
CA ALA A 277 -13.26 -11.60 3.27
C ALA A 277 -14.01 -10.97 4.44
N GLY A 278 -14.90 -9.99 4.19
CA GLY A 278 -15.63 -9.25 5.22
C GLY A 278 -14.80 -8.19 5.93
N ILE A 279 -13.65 -7.79 5.37
CA ILE A 279 -12.79 -6.73 5.90
C ILE A 279 -13.28 -5.39 5.33
N ILE A 280 -13.63 -4.44 6.20
CA ILE A 280 -14.03 -3.10 5.79
C ILE A 280 -12.79 -2.28 5.48
N ALA A 281 -12.65 -1.81 4.24
CA ALA A 281 -11.54 -0.96 3.83
C ALA A 281 -11.95 0.51 3.86
N VAL A 282 -11.20 1.33 4.60
CA VAL A 282 -11.42 2.78 4.72
C VAL A 282 -10.20 3.51 4.15
N PHE A 283 -10.45 4.47 3.26
CA PHE A 283 -9.43 5.28 2.60
C PHE A 283 -9.71 6.76 2.79
N SER A 284 -8.66 7.57 2.89
CA SER A 284 -8.77 9.03 2.73
C SER A 284 -9.18 9.38 1.30
N SER A 285 -10.00 10.42 1.12
CA SER A 285 -10.38 10.94 -0.20
C SER A 285 -9.23 11.68 -0.90
N GLY A 286 -8.30 12.27 -0.13
CA GLY A 286 -7.21 13.12 -0.61
C GLY A 286 -7.36 14.57 -0.15
N ASN A 287 -6.28 15.37 -0.20
CA ASN A 287 -6.24 16.75 0.31
C ASN A 287 -5.87 17.78 -0.78
N SER A 288 -6.32 17.57 -2.01
CA SER A 288 -6.01 18.42 -3.18
C SER A 288 -7.06 19.51 -3.46
N GLY A 289 -8.10 19.63 -2.64
CA GLY A 289 -9.09 20.72 -2.72
C GLY A 289 -10.21 20.49 -3.74
N ASP A 290 -10.89 21.58 -4.13
CA ASP A 290 -12.16 21.61 -4.89
C ASP A 290 -12.01 21.67 -6.42
N GLY A 291 -10.79 21.52 -6.92
CA GLY A 291 -10.51 21.48 -8.35
C GLY A 291 -11.16 20.30 -9.10
N CYS A 292 -11.25 20.43 -10.42
CA CYS A 292 -11.69 19.33 -11.27
C CYS A 292 -10.77 18.11 -11.12
N ARG A 293 -11.35 16.95 -10.79
CA ARG A 293 -10.65 15.67 -10.53
C ARG A 293 -9.78 15.65 -9.27
N THR A 294 -10.00 16.55 -8.32
CA THR A 294 -9.41 16.51 -6.98
C THR A 294 -10.46 16.16 -5.92
N ALA A 295 -10.00 15.83 -4.72
CA ALA A 295 -10.82 15.70 -3.52
C ALA A 295 -10.09 16.39 -2.36
N GLY A 296 -10.85 16.92 -1.40
CA GLY A 296 -10.37 17.66 -0.22
C GLY A 296 -11.33 17.56 0.95
#